data_AF-A0A933BZH3-F1
#
_entry.id   AF-A0A933BZH3-F1
#
_cell.length_a   1.000
_cell.length_b   1.000
_cell.length_c   1.000
_cell.angle_alpha   90.00
_cell.angle_beta   90.00
_cell.angle_gamma   90.00
#
_symmetry.space_group_name_H-M   'P 1'
#
loop_
_entity.id
_entity.type
_entity.pdbx_description
1 polymer ?
#
loop_
_entity_poly.entity_id
_entity_poly.type
_entity_poly.pdbx_seq_one_letter_code
_entity_poly.pdbx_strand_id
1 'polypeptide(L)'
;GAWHRQAGSLVPALRRVKGIGWYKNEHDEEPAADLHEMTPEAVRALGQELTRRRDGQVVLGRRLAAAEVSRLRPTDFERVAVTAFRDLLPLYRLG
;
A
#
# COMPACT_ATOMS: atom_id res chain seq x y z
N GLY A 1 -9.18 3.19 -18.73
CA GLY A 1 -9.77 2.88 -17.42
C GLY A 1 -9.75 4.11 -16.53
N ALA A 2 -10.71 4.25 -15.60
CA ALA A 2 -10.84 5.41 -14.71
C ALA A 2 -9.56 5.74 -13.92
N TRP A 3 -8.76 4.72 -13.58
CA TRP A 3 -7.53 4.87 -12.80
C TRP A 3 -6.47 5.79 -13.42
N HIS A 4 -6.27 5.75 -14.74
CA HIS A 4 -5.23 6.55 -15.38
C HIS A 4 -5.55 8.06 -15.34
N ARG A 5 -6.84 8.42 -15.23
CA ARG A 5 -7.32 9.80 -15.03
C ARG A 5 -7.24 10.23 -13.56
N GLN A 6 -7.33 9.28 -12.63
CA GLN A 6 -7.26 9.52 -11.18
C GLN A 6 -5.84 9.38 -10.59
N ALA A 7 -4.84 8.94 -11.37
CA ALA A 7 -3.47 8.79 -10.89
C ALA A 7 -2.90 10.08 -10.25
N GLY A 8 -3.25 11.24 -10.80
CA GLY A 8 -2.86 12.55 -10.24
C GLY A 8 -3.48 12.86 -8.88
N SER A 9 -4.70 12.38 -8.60
CA SER A 9 -5.35 12.51 -7.29
C SER A 9 -4.96 11.41 -6.31
N LEU A 10 -4.47 10.27 -6.82
CA LEU A 10 -3.98 9.15 -6.01
C LEU A 10 -2.65 9.47 -5.33
N VAL A 11 -1.70 10.09 -6.03
CA VAL A 11 -0.35 10.37 -5.51
C VAL A 11 -0.36 11.19 -4.21
N PRO A 12 -1.11 12.31 -4.09
CA PRO A 12 -1.20 13.04 -2.82
C PRO A 12 -1.81 12.22 -1.67
N ALA A 13 -2.73 11.30 -1.97
CA ALA A 13 -3.31 10.41 -0.97
C ALA A 13 -2.28 9.36 -0.50
N LEU A 14 -1.57 8.72 -1.43
CA LEU A 14 -0.51 7.75 -1.13
C LEU A 14 0.63 8.37 -0.30
N ARG A 15 1.01 9.62 -0.61
CA ARG A 15 2.05 10.37 0.14
C ARG A 15 1.72 10.63 1.61
N ARG A 16 0.44 10.60 1.99
CA ARG A 16 0.00 10.80 3.38
C ARG A 16 0.08 9.51 4.19
N VAL A 17 0.16 8.35 3.53
CA VAL A 17 0.17 7.04 4.15
C VAL A 17 1.61 6.61 4.41
N LYS A 18 2.04 6.63 5.67
CA LYS A 18 3.40 6.24 6.08
C LYS A 18 3.44 4.81 6.61
N GLY A 19 4.54 4.12 6.38
CA GLY A 19 4.75 2.74 6.87
C GLY A 19 3.85 1.71 6.20
N ILE A 20 3.34 2.02 5.01
CA ILE A 20 2.63 1.07 4.14
C ILE A 20 3.44 0.97 2.85
N GLY A 21 3.74 -0.27 2.47
CA GLY A 21 4.36 -0.60 1.20
C GLY A 21 3.35 -1.21 0.23
N TRP A 22 3.68 -1.15 -1.06
CA TRP A 22 3.03 -1.96 -2.07
C TRP A 22 3.88 -3.21 -2.38
N TYR A 23 3.21 -4.31 -2.66
CA TYR A 23 3.82 -5.62 -2.93
C TYR A 23 3.30 -6.15 -4.26
N LYS A 24 4.14 -6.91 -4.97
CA LYS A 24 3.74 -7.54 -6.23
C LYS A 24 2.87 -8.77 -5.97
N ASN A 25 3.09 -9.42 -4.84
CA ASN A 25 2.37 -10.60 -4.39
C ASN A 25 2.15 -10.58 -2.87
N GLU A 26 1.07 -11.19 -2.37
CA GLU A 26 0.78 -11.32 -0.94
C GLU A 26 1.80 -12.16 -0.17
N HIS A 27 2.61 -12.94 -0.88
CA HIS A 27 3.69 -13.75 -0.31
C HIS A 27 5.05 -13.04 -0.32
N ASP A 28 5.15 -11.81 -0.85
CA ASP A 28 6.39 -11.04 -0.82
C ASP A 28 6.68 -10.54 0.61
N GLU A 29 7.88 -10.80 1.11
CA GLU A 29 8.31 -10.33 2.44
C GLU A 29 8.78 -8.87 2.46
N GLU A 30 9.19 -8.36 1.31
CA GLU A 30 9.70 -7.00 1.13
C GLU A 30 8.79 -6.21 0.19
N PRO A 31 8.45 -4.95 0.55
CA PRO A 31 7.69 -4.11 -0.34
C PRO A 31 8.52 -3.74 -1.56
N ALA A 32 7.87 -3.65 -2.71
CA ALA A 32 8.50 -3.16 -3.92
C ALA A 32 8.75 -1.65 -3.87
N ALA A 33 7.95 -0.90 -3.11
CA ALA A 33 8.24 0.45 -2.65
C ALA A 33 7.29 0.85 -1.50
N ASP A 34 7.69 1.84 -0.71
CA ASP A 34 6.77 2.49 0.22
C ASP A 34 5.82 3.45 -0.51
N LEU A 35 4.55 3.47 -0.10
CA LEU A 35 3.53 4.31 -0.75
C LEU A 35 3.88 5.79 -0.72
N HIS A 36 4.52 6.25 0.35
CA HIS A 36 4.87 7.66 0.49
C HIS A 36 6.03 8.11 -0.41
N GLU A 37 6.82 7.16 -0.91
CA GLU A 37 7.95 7.41 -1.81
C GLU A 37 7.56 7.26 -3.28
N MET A 38 6.35 6.76 -3.58
CA MET A 38 5.91 6.56 -4.95
C MET A 38 5.82 7.88 -5.73
N THR A 39 6.56 7.94 -6.83
CA THR A 39 6.50 9.05 -7.77
C THR A 39 5.25 8.94 -8.66
N PRO A 40 4.79 10.04 -9.29
CA PRO A 40 3.72 9.98 -10.28
C PRO A 40 3.99 8.97 -11.41
N GLU A 41 5.24 8.84 -11.84
CA GLU A 41 5.68 7.90 -12.87
C GLU A 41 5.53 6.46 -12.38
N ALA A 42 5.95 6.17 -11.14
CA ALA A 42 5.80 4.85 -10.52
C ALA A 42 4.32 4.46 -10.37
N VAL A 43 3.45 5.39 -9.97
CA VAL A 43 2.00 5.14 -9.85
C VAL A 43 1.37 4.85 -11.22
N ARG A 44 1.79 5.57 -12.28
CA ARG A 44 1.32 5.29 -13.65
C ARG A 44 1.78 3.92 -14.13
N ALA A 45 3.05 3.57 -13.88
CA ALA A 45 3.60 2.26 -14.23
C ALA A 45 2.84 1.12 -13.52
N LEU A 46 2.59 1.27 -12.21
CA LEU A 46 1.77 0.33 -11.46
C LEU A 46 0.36 0.19 -12.06
N GLY A 47 -0.31 1.30 -12.38
CA GLY A 47 -1.62 1.27 -13.02
C GLY A 47 -1.62 0.54 -14.38
N GLN A 48 -0.54 0.65 -15.15
CA GLN A 48 -0.37 -0.09 -16.41
C GLN A 48 -0.13 -1.57 -16.17
N GLU A 49 0.68 -1.93 -15.17
CA GLU A 49 0.96 -3.33 -14.81
C GLU A 49 -0.33 -4.06 -14.40
N LEU A 50 -1.13 -3.43 -13.55
CA LEU A 50 -2.40 -3.97 -13.06
C LEU A 50 -3.46 -4.16 -14.15
N THR A 51 -3.43 -3.32 -15.18
CA THR A 51 -4.44 -3.36 -16.26
C THR A 51 -4.03 -4.24 -17.44
N ARG A 52 -2.77 -4.68 -17.49
CA ARG A 52 -2.28 -5.62 -18.52
C ARG A 52 -2.70 -7.06 -18.25
N ARG A 53 -2.89 -7.44 -16.99
CA ARG A 53 -3.28 -8.79 -16.59
C ARG A 53 -4.76 -8.83 -16.22
N ARG A 54 -5.46 -9.92 -16.59
CA ARG A 54 -6.90 -10.09 -16.31
C ARG A 54 -7.18 -10.23 -14.80
N ASP A 55 -6.15 -10.59 -14.05
CA ASP A 55 -6.08 -10.87 -12.62
C ASP A 55 -5.11 -9.92 -11.89
N GLY A 56 -4.86 -8.72 -12.45
CA GLY A 56 -3.97 -7.74 -11.81
C GLY A 56 -4.43 -7.38 -10.40
N GLN A 57 -3.57 -7.65 -9.42
CA GLN A 57 -3.82 -7.41 -7.99
C GLN A 57 -2.87 -6.34 -7.46
N VAL A 58 -3.38 -5.46 -6.59
CA VAL A 58 -2.57 -4.58 -5.75
C VAL A 58 -2.59 -5.11 -4.34
N VAL A 59 -1.41 -5.39 -3.78
CA VAL A 59 -1.26 -5.74 -2.37
C VAL A 59 -0.65 -4.55 -1.63
N LEU A 60 -1.32 -4.09 -0.58
CA LEU A 60 -0.86 -3.03 0.30
C LEU A 60 -0.75 -3.58 1.72
N GLY A 61 0.34 -3.26 2.41
CA GLY A 61 0.56 -3.80 3.74
C GLY A 61 1.61 -3.04 4.54
N ARG A 62 1.52 -3.15 5.86
CA ARG A 62 2.57 -2.71 6.76
C ARG A 62 3.55 -3.86 6.97
N ARG A 63 4.83 -3.60 6.71
CA ARG A 63 5.90 -4.49 7.14
C ARG A 63 6.25 -4.19 8.60
N LEU A 64 6.47 -5.24 9.38
CA LEU A 64 7.04 -5.16 10.73
C LEU A 64 8.29 -6.02 10.77
N ALA A 65 9.40 -5.47 11.25
CA ALA A 65 10.60 -6.25 11.47
C ALA A 65 10.37 -7.26 12.61
N ALA A 66 11.02 -8.42 12.54
CA ALA A 66 10.91 -9.44 13.59
C ALA A 66 11.26 -8.90 14.98
N ALA A 67 12.26 -8.01 15.06
CA ALA A 67 12.64 -7.34 16.30
C ALA A 67 11.53 -6.44 16.87
N GLU A 68 10.75 -5.78 16.01
CA GLU A 68 9.59 -4.99 16.43
C GLU A 68 8.49 -5.90 16.96
N VAL A 69 8.14 -6.95 16.21
CA VAL A 69 7.11 -7.92 16.58
C VAL A 69 7.44 -8.58 17.93
N SER A 70 8.69 -8.97 18.15
CA SER A 70 9.14 -9.61 19.40
C SER A 70 8.93 -8.77 20.66
N ARG A 71 8.74 -7.45 20.51
CA ARG A 71 8.54 -6.50 21.61
C ARG A 71 7.07 -6.12 21.80
N LEU A 72 6.18 -6.51 20.87
CA LEU A 72 4.76 -6.17 20.95
C LEU A 72 4.05 -7.13 21.91
N ARG A 73 3.20 -6.57 22.76
CA ARG A 73 2.16 -7.36 23.43
C ARG A 73 1.05 -7.67 22.42
N PRO A 74 0.24 -8.72 22.63
CA PRO A 74 -0.85 -9.05 21.71
C PRO A 74 -1.80 -7.87 21.40
N THR A 75 -2.14 -7.06 22.40
CA THR A 75 -2.99 -5.87 22.24
C THR A 75 -2.32 -4.75 21.43
N ASP A 76 -0.99 -4.67 21.47
CA ASP A 76 -0.23 -3.72 20.66
C ASP A 76 -0.15 -4.18 19.20
N PHE A 77 -0.01 -5.49 18.97
CA PHE A 77 -0.08 -6.08 17.64
C PHE A 77 -1.43 -5.84 16.96
N GLU A 78 -2.53 -6.09 17.68
CA GLU A 78 -3.89 -5.79 17.19
C GLU A 78 -4.04 -4.31 16.82
N ARG A 79 -3.56 -3.40 17.69
CA ARG A 79 -3.60 -1.96 17.42
C ARG A 79 -2.81 -1.58 16.17
N VAL A 80 -1.66 -2.21 15.93
CA VAL A 80 -0.86 -1.98 14.72
C VAL A 80 -1.62 -2.43 13.47
N ALA A 81 -2.25 -3.61 13.51
CA ALA A 81 -3.07 -4.11 12.41
C ALA A 81 -4.25 -3.17 12.11
N VAL A 82 -5.01 -2.76 13.13
CA VAL A 82 -6.14 -1.83 12.98
C VAL A 82 -5.69 -0.48 12.43
N THR A 83 -4.54 0.03 12.88
CA THR A 83 -3.97 1.29 12.37
C THR A 83 -3.65 1.17 10.89
N ALA A 84 -3.06 0.06 10.44
CA ALA A 84 -2.78 -0.14 9.01
C ALA A 84 -4.06 -0.10 8.15
N PHE A 85 -5.16 -0.70 8.60
CA PHE A 85 -6.45 -0.58 7.89
C PHE A 85 -6.98 0.85 7.87
N ARG A 86 -6.84 1.59 8.99
CA ARG A 86 -7.27 3.00 9.06
C ARG A 86 -6.45 3.89 8.12
N ASP A 87 -5.15 3.67 8.04
CA ASP A 87 -4.26 4.40 7.14
C ASP A 87 -4.63 4.16 5.66
N LEU A 88 -5.20 3.00 5.34
CA LEU A 88 -5.67 2.63 4.00
C LEU A 88 -7.08 3.13 3.67
N LEU A 89 -7.91 3.50 4.66
CA LEU A 89 -9.30 3.97 4.44
C LEU A 89 -9.43 5.08 3.37
N PRO A 90 -8.54 6.08 3.29
CA PRO A 90 -8.64 7.11 2.26
C PRO A 90 -8.58 6.55 0.83
N LEU A 91 -7.88 5.43 0.61
CA LEU A 91 -7.77 4.82 -0.71
C LEU A 91 -9.07 4.11 -1.12
N TYR A 92 -9.79 3.50 -0.17
CA TYR A 92 -11.11 2.89 -0.44
C TYR A 92 -12.17 3.92 -0.85
N ARG A 93 -11.99 5.20 -0.49
CA ARG A 93 -12.92 6.29 -0.82
C ARG A 93 -12.65 6.92 -2.20
N LEU A 94 -11.62 6.47 -2.91
CA LEU A 94 -11.28 6.97 -4.26
C LEU A 94 -12.00 6.20 -5.39
N GLY A 95 -12.74 5.13 -5.04
CA GLY A 95 -13.58 4.34 -5.95
C GLY A 95 -14.93 4.98 -6.23
#